data_AF-K7UEB7-F1
#
_entry.id   AF-K7UEB7-F1
#
_cell.length_a   1.000
_cell.length_b   1.000
_cell.length_c   1.000
_cell.angle_alpha   90.00
_cell.angle_beta   90.00
_cell.angle_gamma   90.00
#
_symmetry.space_group_name_H-M   'P 1'
#
loop_
_entity.id
_entity.type
_entity.pdbx_description
1 polymer ?
#
loop_
_entity_poly.entity_id
_entity_poly.type
_entity_poly.pdbx_seq_one_letter_code
_entity_poly.pdbx_strand_id
1 'polypeptide(L)'
;MVLLILSCWLSWNHYIMSEVAFQGEDLIRESGIPYTIVRPCALTEEPAGADLMFDQGDNITGKISREEVARICVAALASPDAVGKTFEVKSTVPFSEPYVIDPANPPPEKDYEVYFKELKEGITGKEALEATPAQV
;
A
#
# COMPACT_ATOMS: atom_id res chain seq x y z
N MET A 1 1.85 -11.51 13.56
CA MET A 1 1.28 -10.49 12.66
C MET A 1 1.30 -11.04 11.25
N VAL A 2 0.18 -11.00 10.54
CA VAL A 2 0.06 -11.44 9.15
C VAL A 2 0.26 -10.23 8.24
N LEU A 3 1.15 -10.36 7.27
CA LEU A 3 1.37 -9.35 6.26
C LEU A 3 0.73 -9.80 4.94
N LEU A 4 -0.22 -9.03 4.44
CA LEU A 4 -0.85 -9.27 3.13
C LEU A 4 -0.39 -8.18 2.16
N ILE A 5 0.28 -8.59 1.08
CA ILE A 5 0.70 -7.69 0.00
C ILE A 5 -0.27 -7.90 -1.16
N LEU A 6 -1.03 -6.86 -1.49
CA LEU A 6 -2.02 -6.91 -2.57
C LEU A 6 -1.76 -5.83 -3.59
N SER A 7 -1.36 -6.22 -4.80
CA SER A 7 -1.12 -5.25 -5.86
C SER A 7 -2.41 -4.53 -6.24
N CYS A 8 -2.42 -3.20 -6.13
CA CYS A 8 -3.51 -2.35 -6.61
C CYS A 8 -3.44 -2.28 -8.15
N TRP A 9 -3.99 -3.29 -8.82
CA TRP A 9 -4.24 -3.26 -10.27
C TRP A 9 -5.73 -3.06 -10.50
N LEU A 10 -6.16 -1.79 -10.57
CA LEU A 10 -7.50 -1.38 -11.02
C LEU A 10 -7.63 -1.31 -12.54
N SER A 11 -6.85 -2.10 -13.29
CA SER A 11 -7.06 -2.20 -14.74
C SER A 11 -6.63 -3.57 -15.24
N TRP A 12 -7.42 -4.13 -16.15
CA TRP A 12 -7.28 -5.43 -16.84
C TRP A 12 -8.05 -6.60 -16.19
N ASN A 13 -9.22 -6.85 -16.79
CA ASN A 13 -10.28 -7.83 -16.51
C ASN A 13 -11.14 -7.58 -15.25
N HIS A 14 -12.33 -7.05 -15.52
CA HIS A 14 -13.44 -6.79 -14.62
C HIS A 14 -13.74 -8.01 -13.71
N TYR A 15 -13.85 -7.75 -12.40
CA TYR A 15 -14.43 -8.56 -11.32
C TYR A 15 -13.57 -9.59 -10.56
N ILE A 16 -12.97 -10.61 -11.18
CA ILE A 16 -12.55 -11.81 -10.42
C ILE A 16 -11.35 -11.57 -9.47
N MET A 17 -10.32 -10.83 -9.89
CA MET A 17 -9.11 -10.65 -9.07
C MET A 17 -9.30 -9.68 -7.91
N SER A 18 -10.08 -8.61 -8.10
CA SER A 18 -10.42 -7.67 -7.04
C SER A 18 -11.31 -8.31 -5.98
N GLU A 19 -12.25 -9.16 -6.37
CA GLU A 19 -13.12 -9.85 -5.42
C GLU A 19 -12.36 -10.86 -4.55
N VAL A 20 -11.41 -11.62 -5.11
CA VAL A 20 -10.58 -12.56 -4.34
C VAL A 20 -9.63 -11.83 -3.41
N ALA A 21 -9.02 -10.74 -3.88
CA ALA A 21 -8.20 -9.85 -3.06
C ALA A 21 -9.00 -9.31 -1.88
N PHE A 22 -10.19 -8.77 -2.14
CA PHE A 22 -11.05 -8.19 -1.12
C PHE A 22 -11.52 -9.23 -0.10
N GLN A 23 -11.97 -10.40 -0.56
CA GLN A 23 -12.34 -11.50 0.33
C GLN A 23 -11.17 -11.96 1.19
N GLY A 24 -9.97 -12.02 0.62
CA GLY A 24 -8.74 -12.33 1.37
C GLY A 24 -8.45 -11.32 2.47
N GLU A 25 -8.62 -10.03 2.18
CA GLU A 25 -8.48 -8.98 3.20
C GLU A 25 -9.54 -9.09 4.30
N ASP A 26 -10.82 -9.29 3.93
CA ASP A 26 -11.92 -9.44 4.89
C ASP A 26 -11.74 -10.66 5.80
N LEU A 27 -11.31 -11.80 5.25
CA LEU A 27 -10.99 -12.99 6.03
C LEU A 27 -9.87 -12.74 7.05
N ILE A 28 -8.84 -11.98 6.67
CA ILE A 28 -7.76 -11.63 7.61
C ILE A 28 -8.28 -10.68 8.70
N ARG A 29 -9.13 -9.71 8.35
CA ARG A 29 -9.76 -8.81 9.33
C ARG A 29 -10.64 -9.57 10.32
N GLU A 30 -11.44 -10.51 9.83
CA GLU A 30 -12.33 -11.34 10.65
C GLU A 30 -11.58 -12.41 11.47
N SER A 31 -10.36 -12.78 11.06
CA SER A 31 -9.58 -13.82 11.74
C SER A 31 -9.19 -13.48 13.19
N GLY A 32 -9.24 -12.20 13.58
CA GLY A 32 -8.76 -11.72 14.87
C GLY A 32 -7.24 -11.78 15.05
N ILE A 33 -6.50 -12.11 13.99
CA ILE A 33 -5.03 -12.14 13.98
C ILE A 33 -4.53 -10.72 13.69
N PRO A 34 -3.52 -10.21 14.42
CA PRO A 34 -2.90 -8.92 14.09
C PRO A 34 -2.42 -8.92 12.64
N TYR A 35 -2.82 -7.93 11.85
CA TYR A 35 -2.53 -7.89 10.42
C TYR A 35 -2.01 -6.53 9.97
N THR A 36 -1.33 -6.51 8.83
CA THR A 36 -1.04 -5.29 8.05
C THR A 36 -1.29 -5.60 6.59
N ILE A 37 -2.06 -4.75 5.92
CA ILE A 37 -2.38 -4.90 4.50
C ILE A 37 -1.66 -3.77 3.74
N VAL A 38 -0.72 -4.17 2.89
CA VAL A 38 0.06 -3.25 2.05
C VAL A 38 -0.44 -3.36 0.62
N ARG A 39 -0.92 -2.25 0.07
CA ARG A 39 -1.42 -2.14 -1.30
C ARG A 39 -0.45 -1.36 -2.20
N PRO A 40 0.62 -2.00 -2.71
CA PRO A 40 1.51 -1.31 -3.64
C PRO A 40 0.79 -1.02 -4.97
N CYS A 41 1.11 0.13 -5.57
CA CYS A 41 0.75 0.42 -6.96
C CYS A 41 1.60 -0.42 -7.94
N ALA A 42 1.77 0.03 -9.20
CA ALA A 42 2.50 -0.72 -10.21
C ALA A 42 3.94 -1.01 -9.79
N LEU A 43 4.30 -2.29 -9.72
CA LEU A 43 5.64 -2.71 -9.32
C LEU A 43 6.65 -2.48 -10.44
N THR A 44 7.81 -1.91 -10.09
CA THR A 44 8.93 -1.70 -11.01
C THR A 44 10.21 -2.36 -10.48
N GLU A 45 11.14 -2.62 -11.40
CA GLU A 45 12.50 -3.10 -11.11
C GLU A 45 13.50 -1.94 -10.92
N GLU A 46 12.99 -0.73 -10.70
CA GLU A 46 13.80 0.45 -10.42
C GLU A 46 14.41 0.35 -9.02
N PRO A 47 15.53 1.04 -8.74
CA PRO A 47 16.14 1.00 -7.42
C PRO A 47 15.23 1.60 -6.34
N ALA A 48 15.34 1.10 -5.11
CA ALA A 48 14.72 1.75 -3.95
C ALA A 48 15.40 3.09 -3.63
N GLY A 49 14.66 4.04 -3.06
CA GLY A 49 15.21 5.35 -2.70
C GLY A 49 14.32 6.53 -3.05
N ALA A 50 13.38 6.37 -3.97
CA ALA A 50 12.44 7.42 -4.33
C ALA A 50 11.54 7.79 -3.14
N ASP A 51 11.14 9.06 -3.04
CA ASP A 51 10.19 9.48 -2.00
C ASP A 51 8.87 8.74 -2.15
N LEU A 52 8.24 8.47 -1.02
CA LEU A 52 7.04 7.65 -0.95
C LEU A 52 5.86 8.46 -0.46
N MET A 53 4.69 8.07 -0.95
CA MET A 53 3.41 8.59 -0.54
C MET A 53 2.54 7.43 -0.13
N PHE A 54 2.05 7.49 1.10
CA PHE A 54 1.12 6.54 1.68
C PHE A 54 -0.26 7.19 1.69
N ASP A 55 -1.29 6.42 1.38
CA ASP A 55 -2.67 6.91 1.41
C ASP A 55 -3.63 5.77 1.77
N GLN A 56 -4.88 6.09 2.03
CA GLN A 56 -5.93 5.13 2.35
C GLN A 56 -7.19 5.45 1.53
N GLY A 57 -7.90 4.40 1.10
CA GLY A 57 -9.20 4.55 0.42
C GLY A 57 -9.19 4.39 -1.10
N ASP A 58 -8.19 3.74 -1.69
CA ASP A 58 -8.12 3.43 -3.13
C ASP A 58 -8.07 4.69 -4.02
N ASN A 59 -7.34 5.70 -3.56
CA ASN A 59 -7.26 7.02 -4.17
C ASN A 59 -5.98 7.24 -4.98
N ILE A 60 -4.98 6.36 -4.84
CA ILE A 60 -3.66 6.61 -5.42
C ILE A 60 -3.34 5.67 -6.58
N THR A 61 -2.76 6.26 -7.62
CA THR A 61 -2.20 5.53 -8.76
C THR A 61 -0.75 5.96 -8.97
N GLY A 62 0.10 5.03 -9.37
CA GLY A 62 1.51 5.30 -9.54
C GLY A 62 2.33 4.03 -9.71
N LYS A 63 3.63 4.15 -9.45
CA LYS A 63 4.56 3.03 -9.45
C LYS A 63 5.38 2.99 -8.18
N ILE A 64 5.93 1.83 -7.86
CA ILE A 64 6.85 1.64 -6.74
C ILE A 64 7.83 0.51 -7.04
N SER A 65 9.07 0.67 -6.59
CA SER A 65 10.09 -0.38 -6.69
C SER A 65 9.71 -1.60 -5.85
N ARG A 66 9.96 -2.79 -6.36
CA ARG A 66 9.84 -4.05 -5.60
C ARG A 66 10.74 -4.09 -4.37
N GLU A 67 11.93 -3.51 -4.47
CA GLU A 67 12.87 -3.41 -3.36
C GLU A 67 12.30 -2.52 -2.24
N GLU A 68 11.68 -1.41 -2.62
CA GLU A 68 11.06 -0.50 -1.66
C GLU A 68 9.87 -1.15 -0.95
N VAL A 69 9.02 -1.89 -1.68
CA VAL A 69 7.93 -2.67 -1.08
C VAL A 69 8.46 -3.68 -0.07
N ALA A 70 9.54 -4.38 -0.40
CA ALA A 70 10.16 -5.33 0.53
C ALA A 70 10.64 -4.66 1.83
N ARG A 71 11.24 -3.46 1.73
CA ARG A 71 11.67 -2.68 2.90
C ARG A 71 10.49 -2.24 3.77
N ILE A 72 9.41 -1.75 3.16
CA ILE A 72 8.17 -1.39 3.86
C ILE A 72 7.59 -2.60 4.58
N CYS A 73 7.58 -3.76 3.93
CA CYS A 73 7.08 -5.01 4.50
C CYS A 73 7.87 -5.43 5.75
N VAL A 74 9.20 -5.34 5.70
CA VAL A 74 10.07 -5.63 6.84
C VAL A 74 9.85 -4.62 7.96
N ALA A 75 9.77 -3.33 7.64
CA ALA A 75 9.53 -2.29 8.63
C ALA A 75 8.14 -2.42 9.28
N ALA A 76 7.12 -2.75 8.50
CA ALA A 76 5.77 -3.03 9.00
C ALA A 76 5.79 -4.22 9.96
N LEU A 77 6.54 -5.29 9.65
CA LEU A 77 6.69 -6.44 10.54
C LEU A 77 7.32 -6.11 11.90
N ALA A 78 8.21 -5.13 11.93
CA ALA A 78 8.89 -4.68 13.16
C ALA A 78 8.12 -3.62 13.94
N SER A 79 7.18 -2.91 13.30
CA SER A 79 6.49 -1.76 13.90
C SER A 79 5.13 -2.14 14.47
N PRO A 80 4.87 -1.91 15.77
CA PRO A 80 3.54 -2.10 16.35
C PRO A 80 2.53 -1.10 15.79
N ASP A 81 3.00 0.06 15.33
CA ASP A 81 2.14 1.07 14.70
C ASP A 81 1.61 0.60 13.35
N ALA A 82 2.14 -0.44 12.72
CA ALA A 82 1.60 -0.96 11.45
C ALA A 82 0.43 -1.95 11.63
N VAL A 83 0.15 -2.36 12.87
CA VAL A 83 -0.89 -3.35 13.19
C VAL A 83 -2.29 -2.77 12.92
N GLY A 84 -3.16 -3.57 12.29
CA GLY A 84 -4.54 -3.19 11.98
C GLY A 84 -4.70 -2.23 10.80
N LYS A 85 -3.61 -1.88 10.12
CA LYS A 85 -3.60 -0.84 9.08
C LYS A 85 -3.68 -1.44 7.69
N THR A 86 -4.50 -0.80 6.87
CA THR A 86 -4.59 -1.02 5.42
C THR A 86 -4.19 0.28 4.75
N PHE A 87 -3.19 0.24 3.88
CA PHE A 87 -2.72 1.44 3.19
C PHE A 87 -2.19 1.12 1.81
N GLU A 88 -2.27 2.13 0.96
CA GLU A 88 -1.70 2.13 -0.38
C GLU A 88 -0.35 2.82 -0.36
N VAL A 89 0.55 2.40 -1.24
CA VAL A 89 1.87 3.04 -1.34
C VAL A 89 2.33 3.21 -2.78
N LYS A 90 2.84 4.41 -3.09
CA LYS A 90 3.47 4.75 -4.36
C LYS A 90 4.73 5.59 -4.18
N SER A 91 5.55 5.61 -5.23
CA SER A 91 6.59 6.62 -5.39
C SER A 91 5.99 7.97 -5.79
N THR A 92 6.65 9.05 -5.38
CA THR A 92 6.39 10.41 -5.87
C THR A 92 6.85 10.61 -7.31
N VAL A 93 7.72 9.73 -7.82
CA VAL A 93 8.23 9.80 -9.19
C VAL A 93 7.11 9.44 -10.18
N PRO A 94 6.85 10.30 -11.18
CA PRO A 94 5.85 10.02 -12.19
C PRO A 94 6.14 8.71 -12.93
N PHE A 95 5.08 8.00 -13.34
CA PHE A 95 5.23 6.74 -14.08
C PHE A 95 6.13 6.88 -15.31
N SER A 96 6.04 8.02 -16.01
CA SER A 96 6.78 8.33 -17.23
C SER A 96 8.29 8.54 -17.06
N GLU A 97 8.78 8.75 -15.83
CA GLU A 97 10.18 9.12 -15.58
C GLU A 97 10.90 8.01 -14.82
N PRO A 98 12.05 7.49 -15.30
CA PRO A 98 12.78 6.47 -14.59
C PRO A 98 13.40 7.03 -13.31
N TYR A 99 13.26 6.31 -12.20
CA TYR A 99 14.01 6.65 -10.99
C TYR A 99 15.44 6.10 -11.07
N VAL A 100 16.42 6.98 -10.89
CA VAL A 100 17.85 6.64 -10.91
C VAL A 100 18.49 7.20 -9.65
N ILE A 101 19.26 6.37 -8.94
CA ILE A 101 20.06 6.81 -7.80
C ILE A 101 21.26 7.61 -8.33
N ASP A 102 21.41 8.85 -7.87
CA ASP A 102 22.63 9.63 -8.07
C ASP A 102 23.75 9.05 -7.18
N PRO A 103 24.86 8.53 -7.74
CA PRO A 103 25.97 8.01 -6.96
C PRO A 103 26.64 9.07 -6.08
N ALA A 104 26.53 10.36 -6.42
CA ALA A 104 27.12 11.46 -5.67
C ALA A 104 26.27 11.87 -4.46
N ASN A 105 24.97 11.54 -4.45
CA ASN A 105 24.06 11.83 -3.36
C ASN A 105 23.07 10.66 -3.17
N PRO A 106 23.48 9.59 -2.47
CA PRO A 106 22.61 8.46 -2.25
C PRO A 106 21.36 8.89 -1.45
N PRO A 107 20.18 8.31 -1.76
CA PRO A 107 18.98 8.61 -1.01
C PRO A 107 19.19 8.27 0.48
N PRO A 108 18.76 9.15 1.40
CA PRO A 108 18.88 8.88 2.82
C PRO A 108 18.07 7.65 3.22
N GLU A 109 18.49 6.99 4.29
CA GLU A 109 17.71 5.91 4.89
C GLU A 109 16.35 6.46 5.36
N LYS A 110 15.27 5.78 4.98
CA LYS A 110 13.91 6.21 5.30
C LYS A 110 13.43 5.58 6.59
N ASP A 111 12.91 6.41 7.49
CA ASP A 111 12.16 5.92 8.64
C ASP A 111 10.68 5.69 8.23
N TYR A 112 10.33 4.41 8.08
CA TYR A 112 8.97 4.02 7.69
C TYR A 112 7.94 4.20 8.82
N GLU A 113 8.38 4.29 10.09
CA GLU A 113 7.47 4.41 11.23
C GLU A 113 6.66 5.70 11.20
N VAL A 114 7.25 6.78 10.67
CA VAL A 114 6.59 8.08 10.55
C VAL A 114 5.32 7.93 9.71
N TYR A 115 5.40 7.21 8.58
CA TYR A 115 4.25 6.96 7.73
C TYR A 115 3.21 6.08 8.43
N PHE A 116 3.63 5.05 9.17
CA PHE A 116 2.69 4.19 9.90
C PHE A 116 1.90 4.97 10.95
N LYS A 117 2.50 5.96 11.62
CA LYS A 117 1.82 6.78 12.64
C LYS A 117 0.75 7.70 12.08
N GLU A 118 0.90 8.15 10.84
CA GLU A 118 -0.08 9.02 10.17
C GLU A 118 -1.31 8.25 9.67
N LEU A 119 -1.19 6.93 9.48
CA LEU A 119 -2.25 6.06 9.01
C LEU A 119 -3.27 5.71 10.12
N LYS A 120 -4.54 5.67 9.74
CA LYS A 120 -5.65 5.30 10.63
C LYS A 120 -5.97 3.81 10.54
N GLU A 121 -6.35 3.23 11.66
CA GLU A 121 -6.85 1.85 11.70
C GLU A 121 -8.23 1.75 11.06
N GLY A 122 -8.52 0.62 10.42
CA GLY A 122 -9.87 0.29 9.92
C GLY A 122 -10.30 0.96 8.60
N ILE A 123 -9.55 1.92 8.06
CA ILE A 123 -9.89 2.56 6.77
C ILE A 123 -9.62 1.59 5.61
N THR A 124 -10.63 1.37 4.76
CA THR A 124 -10.55 0.50 3.58
C THR A 124 -11.19 1.18 2.36
N GLY A 125 -10.80 0.78 1.14
CA GLY A 125 -11.38 1.33 -0.10
C GLY A 125 -12.87 1.04 -0.33
N LYS A 126 -13.54 0.27 0.55
CA LYS A 126 -15.00 0.02 0.46
C LYS A 126 -15.85 1.24 0.89
N GLU A 127 -15.30 2.17 1.66
CA GLU A 127 -16.08 3.30 2.23
C GLU A 127 -16.66 4.23 1.15
N ALA A 128 -16.09 4.27 -0.06
CA ALA A 128 -16.63 5.03 -1.18
C ALA A 128 -17.87 4.39 -1.84
N LEU A 129 -18.10 3.08 -1.67
CA LEU A 129 -19.22 2.38 -2.30
C LEU A 129 -20.51 2.43 -1.46
N GLU A 130 -20.42 2.64 -0.15
CA GLU A 130 -21.58 2.66 0.76
C GLU A 130 -22.18 4.06 0.98
N ALA A 131 -21.56 5.12 0.43
CA ALA A 131 -22.01 6.50 0.57
C ALA A 131 -23.07 6.93 -0.49
N THR A 132 -23.83 5.98 -1.06
CA THR A 132 -25.09 6.34 -1.73
C THR A 132 -26.25 6.04 -0.78
N PRO A 133 -26.84 7.04 -0.11
CA PRO A 133 -28.08 6.81 0.60
C PRO A 133 -29.12 6.38 -0.43
N ALA A 134 -29.69 5.19 -0.24
CA ALA A 134 -30.92 4.81 -0.91
C ALA A 134 -31.96 5.89 -0.59
N GLN A 135 -32.29 6.72 -1.57
CA GLN A 135 -33.38 7.68 -1.46
C GLN A 135 -34.68 6.89 -1.41
N VAL A 136 -35.29 6.84 -0.22
CA VAL A 136 -36.70 6.50 0.01
C VAL A 136 -37.59 7.69 -0.30
#